data_AF-X0TKZ2-F1
#
_entry.id   AF-X0TKZ2-F1
#
_cell.length_a   1.000
_cell.length_b   1.000
_cell.length_c   1.000
_cell.angle_alpha   90.00
_cell.angle_beta   90.00
_cell.angle_gamma   90.00
#
_symmetry.space_group_name_H-M   'P 1'
#
loop_
_entity.id
_entity.type
_entity.pdbx_description
1 polymer ?
#
loop_
_entity_poly.entity_id
_entity_poly.type
_entity_poly.pdbx_seq_one_letter_code
_entity_poly.pdbx_strand_id
1 'polypeptide(L)'
;MANQDAAFGLKAIGKVGQNRDNQGLSEYSIAASATAIYQWDPVEMLATGTIGVAAAGDTLIGSLNGIFYTDASTNKPTWANHLAASNTATDIVGFISDDPYERFEIQSDGATAVTDIGLNADIVYA
;
A
#
# COMPACT_ATOMS: atom_id res chain seq x y z
N MET A 1 22.29 2.02 -18.59
CA MET A 1 21.86 2.09 -17.19
C MET A 1 20.34 2.09 -17.21
N ALA A 2 19.72 0.92 -17.11
CA ALA A 2 18.31 0.75 -17.48
C ALA A 2 17.37 0.51 -16.28
N ASN A 3 17.91 0.20 -15.11
CA ASN A 3 17.12 0.10 -13.88
C ASN A 3 17.61 1.20 -12.93
N GLN A 4 16.79 2.22 -12.68
CA GLN A 4 17.05 3.17 -11.60
C GLN A 4 16.65 2.46 -10.32
N ASP A 5 17.61 2.26 -9.42
CA ASP A 5 17.35 1.84 -8.05
C ASP A 5 16.71 3.04 -7.32
N ALA A 6 15.39 3.07 -7.36
CA ALA A 6 14.58 4.06 -6.67
C ALA A 6 13.59 3.26 -5.83
N ALA A 7 13.73 3.32 -4.50
CA ALA A 7 12.83 2.61 -3.61
C ALA A 7 11.39 3.10 -3.83
N PHE A 8 10.53 2.20 -4.29
CA PHE A 8 9.09 2.39 -4.37
C PHE A 8 8.40 1.08 -3.96
N GLY A 9 7.18 1.19 -3.43
CA GLY A 9 6.41 0.03 -2.99
C GLY A 9 5.67 -0.69 -4.13
N LEU A 10 4.48 -1.20 -3.84
CA LEU A 10 3.56 -1.82 -4.80
C LEU A 10 2.85 -0.76 -5.65
N LYS A 11 3.44 -0.42 -6.80
CA LYS A 11 2.87 0.58 -7.72
C LYS A 11 1.92 -0.07 -8.71
N ALA A 12 0.64 0.29 -8.66
CA ALA A 12 -0.36 -0.17 -9.62
C ALA A 12 0.00 0.24 -11.06
N ILE A 13 -0.02 -0.72 -12.00
CA ILE A 13 0.25 -0.51 -13.44
C ILE A 13 -0.93 -0.90 -14.34
N GLY A 14 -2.06 -1.31 -13.75
CA GLY A 14 -3.30 -1.62 -14.43
C GLY A 14 -3.69 -3.09 -14.34
N LYS A 15 -4.88 -3.40 -14.84
CA LYS A 15 -5.55 -4.69 -14.63
C LYS A 15 -5.12 -5.82 -15.58
N VAL A 16 -5.29 -7.07 -15.14
CA VAL A 16 -5.21 -8.26 -16.00
C VAL A 16 -6.56 -8.53 -16.69
N GLY A 17 -6.50 -8.93 -17.96
CA GLY A 17 -7.68 -9.24 -18.77
C GLY A 17 -8.31 -8.03 -19.48
N GLN A 18 -9.47 -8.24 -20.11
CA GLN A 18 -10.23 -7.18 -20.81
C GLN A 18 -11.34 -6.56 -19.94
N ASN A 19 -11.20 -6.64 -18.62
CA ASN A 19 -12.17 -6.09 -17.70
C ASN A 19 -12.06 -4.55 -17.69
N ARG A 20 -13.17 -3.86 -17.40
CA ARG A 20 -13.15 -2.40 -17.24
C ARG A 20 -12.20 -2.04 -16.11
N ASP A 21 -11.20 -1.22 -16.43
CA ASP A 21 -10.27 -0.66 -15.47
C ASP A 21 -10.73 0.74 -15.08
N ASN A 22 -11.18 0.89 -13.83
CA ASN A 22 -11.66 2.16 -13.29
C ASN A 22 -10.70 2.72 -12.23
N GLN A 23 -9.56 2.04 -11.96
CA GLN A 23 -8.64 2.38 -10.88
C GLN A 23 -9.38 2.70 -9.56
N GLY A 24 -10.39 1.89 -9.24
CA GLY A 24 -11.16 2.06 -8.01
C GLY A 24 -10.32 1.67 -6.79
N LEU A 25 -10.44 2.43 -5.72
CA LEU A 25 -9.77 2.16 -4.45
C LEU A 25 -10.80 1.83 -3.39
N SER A 26 -10.50 0.84 -2.56
CA SER A 26 -11.33 0.48 -1.42
C SER A 26 -10.88 1.26 -0.18
N GLU A 27 -11.85 1.63 0.66
CA GLU A 27 -11.60 2.40 1.89
C GLU A 27 -11.43 1.47 3.09
N TYR A 28 -10.35 1.66 3.84
CA TYR A 28 -10.06 0.91 5.07
C TYR A 28 -9.68 1.85 6.21
N SER A 29 -10.14 1.56 7.43
CA SER A 29 -9.78 2.36 8.60
C SER A 29 -8.33 2.12 9.02
N ILE A 30 -7.66 3.19 9.44
CA ILE A 30 -6.31 3.17 10.04
C ILE A 30 -6.43 3.61 11.50
N ALA A 31 -5.74 2.91 12.40
CA ALA A 31 -5.76 3.27 13.82
C ALA A 31 -5.04 4.61 14.08
N ALA A 32 -5.55 5.38 15.04
CA ALA A 32 -4.84 6.55 15.54
C ALA A 32 -3.46 6.13 16.07
N SER A 33 -2.46 6.97 15.81
CA SER A 33 -1.06 6.77 16.20
C SER A 33 -0.43 5.47 15.68
N ALA A 34 -0.92 4.93 14.57
CA ALA A 34 -0.26 3.86 13.85
C ALA A 34 1.16 4.24 13.41
N THR A 35 1.96 3.22 13.08
CA THR A 35 3.24 3.36 12.38
C THR A 35 3.03 4.13 11.07
N ALA A 36 4.06 4.85 10.60
CA ALA A 36 3.99 5.50 9.29
C ALA A 36 3.67 4.48 8.19
N ILE A 37 2.87 4.90 7.22
CA ILE A 37 2.53 4.10 6.03
C ILE A 37 2.70 5.02 4.83
N TYR A 38 3.64 4.69 3.95
CA TYR A 38 3.98 5.51 2.80
C TYR A 38 3.20 5.11 1.55
N GLN A 39 3.21 6.00 0.55
CA GLN A 39 2.56 5.71 -0.71
C GLN A 39 3.16 4.44 -1.33
N TRP A 40 2.27 3.55 -1.73
CA TRP A 40 2.53 2.21 -2.27
C TRP A 40 3.08 1.20 -1.27
N ASP A 41 3.12 1.52 0.03
CA ASP A 41 3.49 0.51 1.02
C ASP A 41 2.51 -0.68 0.98
N PRO A 42 3.02 -1.92 1.06
CA PRO A 42 2.18 -3.09 1.27
C PRO A 42 1.47 -2.98 2.60
N VAL A 43 0.17 -3.26 2.60
CA VAL A 43 -0.65 -3.25 3.81
C VAL A 43 -1.27 -4.60 4.08
N GLU A 44 -1.55 -4.86 5.35
CA GLU A 44 -2.27 -6.03 5.84
C GLU A 44 -3.46 -5.63 6.72
N MET A 45 -4.36 -6.59 6.99
CA MET A 45 -5.39 -6.43 8.01
C MET A 45 -4.82 -6.80 9.39
N LEU A 46 -4.78 -5.83 10.30
CA LEU A 46 -4.40 -6.07 11.68
C LEU A 46 -5.54 -6.76 12.45
N ALA A 47 -5.18 -7.48 13.51
CA ALA A 47 -6.15 -8.11 14.42
C ALA A 47 -7.11 -7.11 15.09
N THR A 48 -6.78 -5.82 15.08
CA THR A 48 -7.62 -4.71 15.57
C THR A 48 -8.75 -4.33 14.62
N GLY A 49 -8.82 -4.91 13.41
CA GLY A 49 -9.83 -4.57 12.40
C GLY A 49 -9.51 -3.30 11.60
N THR A 50 -8.28 -2.81 11.69
CA THR A 50 -7.74 -1.69 10.90
C THR A 50 -6.59 -2.19 10.04
N ILE A 51 -6.17 -1.41 9.05
CA ILE A 51 -4.98 -1.73 8.26
C ILE A 51 -3.70 -1.20 8.91
N GLY A 52 -2.59 -1.84 8.59
CA GLY A 52 -1.23 -1.44 8.96
C GLY A 52 -0.25 -1.82 7.86
N VAL A 53 1.01 -1.38 7.98
CA VAL A 53 2.06 -1.80 7.06
C VAL A 53 2.36 -3.28 7.26
N ALA A 54 2.51 -4.02 6.16
CA ALA A 54 2.81 -5.45 6.20
C ALA A 54 4.32 -5.69 6.28
N ALA A 55 4.70 -6.75 6.98
CA ALA A 55 6.07 -7.26 7.03
C ALA A 55 6.24 -8.52 6.15
N ALA A 56 7.49 -8.99 6.05
CA ALA A 56 7.80 -10.24 5.35
C ALA A 56 7.03 -11.42 5.96
N GLY A 57 6.40 -12.22 5.12
CA GLY A 57 5.57 -13.36 5.49
C GLY A 57 4.10 -13.04 5.80
N ASP A 58 3.72 -11.77 5.82
CA ASP A 58 2.33 -11.36 6.08
C ASP A 58 1.44 -11.51 4.83
N THR A 59 0.14 -11.60 5.07
CA THR A 59 -0.84 -11.65 3.98
C THR A 59 -1.22 -10.24 3.55
N LEU A 60 -0.78 -9.87 2.36
CA LEU A 60 -1.05 -8.55 1.80
C LEU A 60 -2.51 -8.43 1.35
N ILE A 61 -3.11 -7.27 1.61
CA ILE A 61 -4.44 -6.92 1.09
C ILE A 61 -4.38 -5.91 -0.06
N GLY A 62 -3.21 -5.28 -0.28
CA GLY A 62 -3.04 -4.29 -1.33
C GLY A 62 -1.96 -3.26 -0.99
N SER A 63 -2.03 -2.11 -1.66
CA SER A 63 -1.10 -1.01 -1.45
C SER A 63 -1.78 0.34 -1.19
N LEU A 64 -1.16 1.15 -0.32
CA LEU A 64 -1.69 2.48 0.02
C LEU A 64 -1.56 3.46 -1.14
N ASN A 65 -2.63 4.15 -1.52
CA ASN A 65 -2.59 5.23 -2.51
C ASN A 65 -2.72 6.64 -1.89
N GLY A 66 -3.23 6.70 -0.66
CA GLY A 66 -3.34 7.93 0.12
C GLY A 66 -4.24 7.72 1.33
N ILE A 67 -4.35 8.76 2.15
CA ILE A 67 -5.21 8.80 3.33
C ILE A 67 -6.07 10.06 3.34
N PHE A 68 -7.19 9.98 4.04
CA PHE A 68 -8.04 11.11 4.39
C PHE A 68 -8.37 11.08 5.87
N TYR A 69 -8.30 12.23 6.53
CA TYR A 69 -8.55 12.37 7.96
C TYR A 69 -8.89 13.82 8.33
N THR A 70 -9.40 14.05 9.54
CA THR A 70 -9.52 15.40 10.09
C THR A 70 -8.26 15.76 10.88
N ASP A 71 -7.50 16.74 10.41
CA ASP A 71 -6.26 17.15 11.06
C ASP A 71 -6.57 17.83 12.42
N ALA A 72 -6.04 17.28 13.51
CA ALA A 72 -6.34 17.73 14.87
C ALA A 72 -5.77 19.11 15.21
N SER A 73 -4.76 19.59 14.47
CA SER A 73 -4.15 20.91 14.68
C SER A 73 -4.93 22.02 13.97
N THR A 74 -5.49 21.73 12.80
CA THR A 74 -6.18 22.70 11.97
C THR A 74 -7.71 22.56 11.97
N ASN A 75 -8.22 21.43 12.44
CA ASN A 75 -9.63 21.03 12.40
C ASN A 75 -10.19 21.01 10.97
N LYS A 76 -9.38 20.60 9.99
CA LYS A 76 -9.76 20.55 8.58
C LYS A 76 -9.69 19.14 8.01
N PRO A 77 -10.65 18.74 7.17
CA PRO A 77 -10.51 17.54 6.37
C PRO A 77 -9.28 17.66 5.48
N THR A 78 -8.42 16.64 5.53
CA THR A 78 -7.08 16.67 4.96
C THR A 78 -6.87 15.37 4.19
N TRP A 79 -6.44 15.51 2.94
CA TRP A 79 -5.86 14.42 2.17
C TRP A 79 -4.34 14.45 2.32
N ALA A 80 -3.71 13.29 2.44
CA ALA A 80 -2.26 13.13 2.34
C ALA A 80 -1.90 11.89 1.52
N ASN A 81 -0.74 11.90 0.86
CA ASN A 81 -0.25 10.74 0.11
C ASN A 81 0.31 9.63 1.03
N HIS A 82 0.51 9.92 2.31
CA HIS A 82 1.07 9.01 3.29
C HIS A 82 0.51 9.32 4.68
N LEU A 83 0.63 8.35 5.57
CA LEU A 83 0.41 8.51 7.00
C LEU A 83 1.73 8.82 7.69
N ALA A 84 1.78 9.98 8.36
CA ALA A 84 2.85 10.25 9.32
C ALA A 84 2.63 9.43 10.60
N ALA A 85 3.71 8.86 11.15
CA ALA A 85 3.65 8.15 12.42
C ALA A 85 3.08 9.05 13.52
N SER A 86 2.39 8.45 14.50
CA SER A 86 1.81 9.17 15.65
C SER A 86 0.73 10.21 15.28
N ASN A 87 0.14 10.17 14.08
CA ASN A 87 -1.04 10.98 13.76
C ASN A 87 -2.18 10.66 14.73
N THR A 88 -2.68 11.66 15.46
CA THR A 88 -3.69 11.46 16.52
C THR A 88 -5.13 11.52 16.03
N ALA A 89 -5.37 11.72 14.73
CA ALA A 89 -6.71 11.67 14.16
C ALA A 89 -7.33 10.28 14.37
N THR A 90 -8.61 10.24 14.70
CA THR A 90 -9.34 9.00 15.00
C THR A 90 -10.24 8.54 13.84
N ASP A 91 -10.30 9.33 12.76
CA ASP A 91 -11.15 9.13 11.59
C ASP A 91 -10.31 8.87 10.32
N ILE A 92 -9.12 8.29 10.48
CA ILE A 92 -8.19 8.06 9.37
C ILE A 92 -8.73 6.94 8.48
N VAL A 93 -8.90 7.24 7.20
CA VAL A 93 -9.27 6.30 6.13
C VAL A 93 -8.12 6.22 5.13
N GLY A 94 -7.66 5.00 4.85
CA GLY A 94 -6.71 4.69 3.79
C GLY A 94 -7.41 4.20 2.53
N PHE A 95 -6.93 4.64 1.37
CA PHE A 95 -7.41 4.20 0.06
C PHE A 95 -6.45 3.16 -0.50
N ILE A 96 -6.92 1.93 -0.65
CA ILE A 96 -6.10 0.77 -0.99
C ILE A 96 -6.39 0.29 -2.40
N SER A 97 -5.34 -0.02 -3.16
CA SER A 97 -5.42 -0.82 -4.38
C SER A 97 -5.48 -2.30 -3.99
N ASP A 98 -6.69 -2.87 -3.96
CA ASP A 98 -6.96 -4.23 -3.50
C ASP A 98 -7.71 -5.10 -4.52
N ASP A 99 -7.81 -4.64 -5.77
CA ASP A 99 -8.45 -5.43 -6.82
C ASP A 99 -7.63 -6.70 -7.11
N PRO A 100 -8.23 -7.92 -7.00
CA PRO A 100 -7.51 -9.18 -7.23
C PRO A 100 -6.91 -9.33 -8.63
N TYR A 101 -7.36 -8.52 -9.59
CA TYR A 101 -6.85 -8.50 -10.95
C TYR A 101 -5.90 -7.32 -11.22
N GLU A 102 -5.59 -6.47 -10.24
CA GLU A 102 -4.59 -5.42 -10.41
C GLU A 102 -3.19 -6.02 -10.50
N ARG A 103 -2.35 -5.42 -11.35
CA ARG A 103 -0.93 -5.75 -11.45
C ARG A 103 -0.12 -4.62 -10.85
N PHE A 104 0.94 -4.99 -10.16
CA PHE A 104 1.86 -4.07 -9.53
C PHE A 104 3.25 -4.18 -10.17
N GLU A 105 3.86 -3.04 -10.40
CA GLU A 105 5.30 -2.92 -10.59
C GLU A 105 5.94 -2.86 -9.20
N ILE A 106 7.02 -3.64 -9.01
CA ILE A 106 7.74 -3.78 -7.75
C ILE A 106 9.22 -3.96 -8.09
N GLN A 107 10.10 -3.49 -7.22
CA GLN A 107 11.53 -3.76 -7.31
C GLN A 107 11.87 -5.14 -6.74
N SER A 108 12.73 -5.89 -7.43
CA SER A 108 13.29 -7.13 -6.88
C SER A 108 14.44 -6.84 -5.93
N ASP A 109 14.54 -7.60 -4.83
CA ASP A 109 15.66 -7.55 -3.86
C ASP A 109 16.98 -8.15 -4.41
N GLY A 110 17.08 -8.27 -5.74
CA GLY A 110 18.22 -8.91 -6.40
C GLY A 110 17.92 -9.28 -7.84
N ALA A 111 18.84 -10.04 -8.44
CA ALA A 111 18.67 -10.58 -9.78
C ALA A 111 17.62 -11.69 -9.78
N THR A 112 16.58 -11.54 -10.60
CA THR A 112 15.57 -12.57 -10.82
C THR A 112 15.97 -13.48 -11.99
N ALA A 113 15.80 -14.78 -11.82
CA ALA A 113 16.01 -15.78 -12.85
C ALA A 113 14.71 -16.03 -13.65
N VAL A 114 14.84 -16.52 -14.88
CA VAL A 114 13.67 -16.92 -15.69
C VAL A 114 12.82 -17.99 -14.99
N THR A 115 13.44 -18.82 -14.15
CA THR A 115 12.76 -19.84 -13.36
C THR A 115 11.88 -19.29 -12.24
N ASP A 116 12.02 -18.01 -11.88
CA ASP A 116 11.22 -17.38 -10.83
C ASP A 116 9.85 -16.94 -11.35
N ILE A 117 9.66 -16.95 -12.68
CA ILE A 117 8.38 -16.57 -13.31
C ILE A 117 7.29 -17.57 -12.91
N GLY A 118 6.24 -17.08 -12.28
CA GLY A 118 5.10 -17.87 -11.82
C GLY A 118 5.23 -18.39 -10.39
N LEU A 119 6.33 -18.09 -9.69
CA LEU A 119 6.47 -18.34 -8.26
C LEU A 119 5.88 -17.19 -7.43
N ASN A 120 5.58 -17.48 -6.16
CA ASN A 120 5.24 -16.45 -5.18
C ASN A 120 6.53 -15.85 -4.62
N ALA A 121 6.66 -14.52 -4.70
CA ALA A 121 7.69 -13.77 -3.99
C ALA A 121 7.13 -13.27 -2.65
N ASP A 122 8.01 -13.14 -1.67
CA ASP A 122 7.74 -12.43 -0.41
C ASP A 122 8.31 -11.01 -0.50
N ILE A 123 7.81 -10.11 0.34
CA ILE A 123 8.32 -8.74 0.40
C ILE A 123 9.56 -8.66 1.30
N VAL A 124 10.43 -7.70 1.00
CA VAL A 124 11.46 -7.24 1.93
C VAL A 124 11.07 -5.82 2.33
N TYR A 125 10.89 -5.59 3.63
CA TYR A 125 10.57 -4.29 4.19
C TYR A 125 11.71 -3.88 5.13
N ALA A 126 12.48 -2.85 4.77
CA ALA A 126 13.71 -2.43 5.43
C ALA A 126 13.68 -0.95 5.81
#